data_AF-A0A7S3QHT5-F1
#
_entry.id   AF-A0A7S3QHT5-F1
#
_cell.length_a   1.000
_cell.length_b   1.000
_cell.length_c   1.000
_cell.angle_alpha   90.00
_cell.angle_beta   90.00
_cell.angle_gamma   90.00
#
_symmetry.space_group_name_H-M   'P 1'
#
loop_
_entity.id
_entity.type
_entity.pdbx_description
1 polymer ?
#
loop_
_entity_poly.entity_id
_entity_poly.type
_entity_poly.pdbx_seq_one_letter_code
_entity_poly.pdbx_strand_id
1 'polypeptide(L)'
;TSEVNLLLTCRMHAIHDHYSQFFNATHDIGFNILYTRRMTPPAYDAEGTWLLREELQYMLEDMPWFDGQNLYDYYQLHMRNFGKVLTDMERRGIRVDAKDYLAGVEVQAREDRKGHVEAFHKWAFEMIGVDGLAINPASSTQLCAFLFGGAANLKTKVRTETTRVFKVARDEIPDKAMALYRERDAQPNEQSSDALDSDERQPDEFDSMKAAQLKALCKEYGLKVSGKKAELQERLRGHFLAVGQDSNEMQQDDFEELPTDELKQICVTRGLSPDGTRKAL
;
A
#
# COMPACT_ATOMS: atom_id res chain seq x y z
N THR A 1 -25.26 19.56 44.99
CA THR A 1 -25.26 19.95 43.57
C THR A 1 -25.04 18.71 42.74
N SER A 2 -26.13 18.11 42.28
CA SER A 2 -26.16 16.83 41.57
C SER A 2 -25.93 17.07 40.08
N GLU A 3 -24.82 16.56 39.55
CA GLU A 3 -24.54 16.51 38.12
C GLU A 3 -25.40 15.41 37.46
N VAL A 4 -26.16 15.78 36.43
CA VAL A 4 -26.90 14.84 35.59
C VAL A 4 -26.14 14.70 34.28
N ASN A 5 -25.49 13.54 34.10
CA ASN A 5 -24.84 13.16 32.86
C ASN A 5 -25.90 12.86 31.79
N LEU A 6 -26.03 13.75 30.80
CA LEU A 6 -26.82 13.55 29.59
C LEU A 6 -26.07 12.59 28.65
N LEU A 7 -26.34 11.29 28.80
CA LEU A 7 -26.00 10.27 27.80
C LEU A 7 -26.95 10.44 26.60
N LEU A 8 -26.55 11.24 25.62
CA LEU A 8 -27.07 11.13 24.26
C LEU A 8 -26.55 9.82 23.65
N THR A 9 -27.17 8.70 24.02
CA THR A 9 -27.01 7.46 23.26
C THR A 9 -27.81 7.58 21.96
N CYS A 10 -27.09 7.57 20.85
CA CYS A 10 -27.62 7.64 19.48
C CYS A 10 -28.75 6.61 19.25
N ARG A 11 -30.00 7.06 19.36
CA ARG A 11 -31.22 6.36 18.89
C ARG A 11 -31.33 6.25 17.36
N MET A 12 -30.27 6.55 16.61
CA MET A 12 -30.22 6.41 15.15
C MET A 12 -30.01 4.96 14.68
N HIS A 13 -29.44 4.07 15.51
CA HIS A 13 -29.28 2.66 15.14
C HIS A 13 -30.61 1.91 15.03
N ALA A 14 -31.58 2.21 15.90
CA ALA A 14 -32.92 1.59 15.83
C ALA A 14 -33.66 1.94 14.53
N ILE A 15 -33.46 3.14 13.99
CA ILE A 15 -34.11 3.56 12.74
C ILE A 15 -33.53 2.77 11.55
N HIS A 16 -32.22 2.51 11.54
CA HIS A 16 -31.59 1.78 10.44
C HIS A 16 -32.00 0.29 10.39
N ASP A 17 -32.17 -0.35 11.55
CA ASP A 17 -32.60 -1.76 11.62
C ASP A 17 -34.06 -1.95 11.19
N HIS A 18 -34.95 -1.00 11.51
CA HIS A 18 -36.36 -1.06 11.07
C HIS A 18 -36.54 -0.79 9.57
N TYR A 19 -35.72 0.08 8.96
CA TYR A 19 -35.73 0.31 7.51
C TYR A 19 -35.26 -0.91 6.71
N SER A 20 -34.30 -1.68 7.25
CA SER A 20 -33.78 -2.89 6.59
C SER A 20 -34.78 -4.06 6.62
N GLN A 21 -35.59 -4.17 7.68
CA GLN A 21 -36.69 -5.14 7.76
C GLN A 21 -37.83 -4.79 6.80
N PHE A 22 -38.13 -3.49 6.62
CA PHE A 22 -39.13 -3.00 5.67
C PHE A 22 -38.77 -3.36 4.21
N PHE A 23 -37.50 -3.25 3.82
CA PHE A 23 -37.07 -3.54 2.45
C PHE A 23 -37.11 -5.04 2.10
N ASN A 24 -36.73 -5.92 3.04
CA ASN A 24 -36.72 -7.37 2.81
C ASN A 24 -38.14 -7.96 2.71
N ALA A 25 -39.12 -7.41 3.45
CA ALA A 25 -40.51 -7.86 3.37
C ALA A 25 -41.16 -7.59 2.01
N THR A 26 -40.76 -6.51 1.32
CA THR A 26 -41.31 -6.17 -0.01
C THR A 26 -40.84 -7.08 -1.14
N HIS A 27 -39.73 -7.80 -0.97
CA HIS A 27 -39.16 -8.65 -2.02
C HIS A 27 -39.85 -10.03 -2.11
N ASP A 28 -40.34 -10.57 -0.99
CA ASP A 28 -40.99 -11.89 -0.96
C ASP A 28 -42.48 -11.85 -1.40
N ILE A 29 -43.17 -10.74 -1.18
CA ILE A 29 -44.60 -10.61 -1.51
C ILE A 29 -44.82 -10.44 -3.02
N GLY A 30 -43.85 -9.82 -3.73
CA GLY A 30 -43.97 -9.53 -5.17
C GLY A 30 -43.95 -10.75 -6.09
N PHE A 31 -43.49 -11.92 -5.63
CA PHE A 31 -43.28 -13.07 -6.51
C PHE A 31 -44.50 -14.00 -6.65
N ASN A 32 -45.48 -13.94 -5.74
CA ASN A 32 -46.58 -14.92 -5.68
C ASN A 32 -47.88 -14.47 -6.37
N ILE A 33 -48.01 -13.20 -6.77
CA ILE A 33 -49.29 -12.62 -7.21
C ILE A 33 -49.44 -12.53 -8.75
N LEU A 34 -48.38 -12.75 -9.54
CA LEU A 34 -48.34 -12.36 -10.96
C LEU A 34 -48.64 -13.44 -12.01
N TYR A 35 -49.48 -14.45 -11.71
CA TYR A 35 -49.93 -15.41 -12.74
C TYR A 35 -51.46 -15.51 -12.82
N THR A 36 -52.04 -14.77 -13.79
CA THR A 36 -53.11 -15.17 -14.74
C THR A 36 -54.20 -14.10 -14.98
N ARG A 37 -54.13 -13.42 -16.13
CA ARG A 37 -55.21 -13.16 -17.13
C ARG A 37 -54.84 -11.95 -18.01
N ARG A 38 -55.55 -11.77 -19.12
CA ARG A 38 -55.31 -10.68 -20.08
C ARG A 38 -55.91 -9.37 -19.57
N MET A 39 -55.06 -8.52 -19.01
CA MET A 39 -55.29 -7.10 -18.75
C MET A 39 -53.93 -6.39 -18.97
N THR A 40 -53.95 -5.16 -19.48
CA THR A 40 -52.72 -4.46 -19.88
C THR A 40 -51.74 -4.30 -18.71
N PRO A 41 -50.41 -4.36 -18.93
CA PRO A 41 -49.39 -4.32 -17.87
C PRO A 41 -49.59 -3.25 -16.77
N PRO A 42 -50.03 -2.00 -17.07
CA PRO A 42 -50.23 -0.98 -16.03
C PRO A 42 -51.38 -1.28 -15.06
N ALA A 43 -52.39 -2.05 -15.50
CA ALA A 43 -53.54 -2.40 -14.67
C ALA A 43 -53.15 -3.44 -13.61
N TYR A 44 -52.31 -4.42 -13.99
CA TYR A 44 -51.73 -5.37 -13.04
C TYR A 44 -50.76 -4.72 -12.06
N ASP A 45 -49.96 -3.74 -12.50
CA ASP A 45 -49.10 -2.96 -11.59
C ASP A 45 -49.92 -2.14 -10.58
N ALA A 46 -51.03 -1.55 -11.02
CA ALA A 46 -51.93 -0.82 -10.12
C ALA A 46 -52.62 -1.74 -9.11
N GLU A 47 -53.10 -2.91 -9.55
CA GLU A 47 -53.69 -3.94 -8.69
C GLU A 47 -52.67 -4.49 -7.69
N GLY A 48 -51.47 -4.83 -8.14
CA GLY A 48 -50.36 -5.29 -7.29
C GLY A 48 -49.92 -4.23 -6.29
N THR A 49 -49.81 -2.97 -6.70
CA THR A 49 -49.47 -1.85 -5.79
C THR A 49 -50.55 -1.63 -4.75
N TRP A 50 -51.83 -1.78 -5.12
CA TRP A 50 -52.94 -1.66 -4.19
C TRP A 50 -52.94 -2.78 -3.15
N LEU A 51 -52.80 -4.04 -3.58
CA LEU A 51 -52.69 -5.19 -2.67
C LEU A 51 -51.50 -5.05 -1.72
N LEU A 52 -50.33 -4.64 -2.24
CA LEU A 52 -49.14 -4.40 -1.42
C LEU A 52 -49.38 -3.28 -0.40
N ARG A 53 -50.07 -2.20 -0.80
CA ARG A 53 -50.43 -1.10 0.11
C ARG A 53 -51.32 -1.61 1.26
N GLU A 54 -52.33 -2.42 0.96
CA GLU A 54 -53.24 -2.96 1.98
C GLU A 54 -52.51 -3.84 3.00
N GLU A 55 -51.66 -4.76 2.53
CA GLU A 55 -50.84 -5.61 3.42
C GLU A 55 -49.88 -4.77 4.27
N LEU A 56 -49.21 -3.77 3.67
CA LEU A 56 -48.33 -2.87 4.41
C LEU A 56 -49.09 -2.04 5.45
N GLN A 57 -50.30 -1.59 5.13
CA GLN A 57 -51.15 -0.88 6.09
C GLN A 57 -51.47 -1.77 7.29
N TYR A 58 -51.93 -3.00 7.05
CA TYR A 58 -52.24 -3.96 8.11
C TYR A 58 -51.03 -4.21 9.03
N MET A 59 -49.85 -4.43 8.45
CA MET A 59 -48.61 -4.63 9.22
C MET A 59 -48.21 -3.40 10.05
N LEU A 60 -48.46 -2.20 9.55
CA LEU A 60 -48.14 -0.95 10.24
C LEU A 60 -49.15 -0.60 11.34
N GLU A 61 -50.41 -1.02 11.19
CA GLU A 61 -51.45 -0.88 12.21
C GLU A 61 -51.21 -1.82 13.41
N ASP A 62 -50.69 -3.02 13.16
CA ASP A 62 -50.33 -3.99 14.20
C ASP A 62 -49.05 -3.60 14.96
N MET A 63 -48.20 -2.75 14.37
CA MET A 63 -46.95 -2.31 14.98
C MET A 63 -47.19 -1.17 15.98
N PRO A 64 -47.10 -1.41 17.31
CA PRO A 64 -47.27 -0.36 18.29
C PRO A 64 -46.14 0.66 18.19
N TRP A 65 -46.50 1.93 18.31
CA TRP A 65 -45.58 3.06 18.33
C TRP A 65 -45.70 3.81 19.66
N PHE A 66 -45.30 5.08 19.68
CA PHE A 66 -45.25 5.94 20.84
C PHE A 66 -46.64 6.45 21.26
N ASP A 67 -46.85 6.59 22.58
CA ASP A 67 -48.04 7.17 23.20
C ASP A 67 -49.38 6.50 22.79
N GLY A 68 -49.36 5.17 22.66
CA GLY A 68 -50.55 4.38 22.34
C GLY A 68 -51.02 4.48 20.89
N GLN A 69 -50.26 5.14 20.02
CA GLN A 69 -50.49 5.15 18.57
C GLN A 69 -49.77 3.98 17.91
N ASN A 70 -50.20 3.59 16.71
CA ASN A 70 -49.47 2.62 15.88
C ASN A 70 -48.55 3.33 14.86
N LEU A 71 -47.71 2.57 14.16
CA LEU A 71 -46.78 3.13 13.18
C LEU A 71 -47.51 3.67 11.94
N TYR A 72 -48.69 3.14 11.60
CA TYR A 72 -49.53 3.65 10.52
C TYR A 72 -50.08 5.05 10.81
N ASP A 73 -50.48 5.33 12.05
CA ASP A 73 -50.92 6.65 12.52
C ASP A 73 -49.79 7.68 12.35
N TYR A 74 -48.57 7.31 12.76
CA TYR A 74 -47.39 8.14 12.55
C TYR A 74 -47.11 8.40 11.06
N TYR A 75 -47.24 7.36 10.22
CA TYR A 75 -47.07 7.49 8.77
C TYR A 75 -48.07 8.47 8.16
N GLN A 76 -49.35 8.37 8.53
CA GLN A 76 -50.41 9.23 8.02
C GLN A 76 -50.27 10.68 8.51
N LEU A 77 -49.93 10.86 9.79
CA LEU A 77 -49.83 12.19 10.41
C LEU A 77 -48.59 12.96 9.91
N HIS A 78 -47.45 12.27 9.81
CA HIS A 78 -46.16 12.90 9.56
C HIS A 78 -45.55 12.56 8.20
N MET A 79 -45.29 11.28 7.92
CA MET A 79 -44.48 10.87 6.76
C MET A 79 -45.13 11.22 5.43
N ARG A 80 -46.45 11.04 5.31
CA ARG A 80 -47.18 11.38 4.09
C ARG A 80 -47.13 12.88 3.77
N ASN A 81 -47.32 13.73 4.79
CA ASN A 81 -47.27 15.18 4.62
C ASN A 81 -45.83 15.66 4.37
N PHE A 82 -44.86 15.05 5.05
CA PHE A 82 -43.44 15.32 4.80
C PHE A 82 -43.03 14.97 3.36
N GLY A 83 -43.49 13.83 2.83
CA GLY A 83 -43.26 13.45 1.44
C GLY A 83 -43.80 14.48 0.44
N LYS A 84 -45.00 15.03 0.67
CA LYS A 84 -45.55 16.12 -0.16
C LYS A 84 -44.67 17.37 -0.12
N VAL A 85 -44.19 17.76 1.07
CA VAL A 85 -43.29 18.91 1.22
C VAL A 85 -41.99 18.67 0.46
N LEU A 86 -41.43 17.46 0.49
CA LEU A 86 -40.25 17.11 -0.29
C LEU A 86 -40.50 17.22 -1.79
N THR A 87 -41.65 16.73 -2.29
CA THR A 87 -42.03 16.89 -3.70
C THR A 87 -42.18 18.36 -4.10
N ASP A 88 -42.72 19.19 -3.22
CA ASP A 88 -42.84 20.64 -3.46
C ASP A 88 -41.46 21.32 -3.46
N MET A 89 -40.56 20.92 -2.56
CA MET A 89 -39.18 21.40 -2.53
C MET A 89 -38.40 20.99 -3.77
N GLU A 90 -38.55 19.73 -4.21
CA GLU A 90 -37.93 19.20 -5.42
C GLU A 90 -38.42 19.95 -6.67
N ARG A 91 -39.73 20.18 -6.79
CA ARG A 91 -40.32 20.93 -7.91
C ARG A 91 -39.81 22.36 -7.98
N ARG A 92 -39.61 23.02 -6.83
CA ARG A 92 -39.07 24.38 -6.78
C ARG A 92 -37.57 24.40 -7.12
N GLY A 93 -36.83 23.41 -6.61
CA GLY A 93 -35.38 23.36 -6.70
C GLY A 93 -34.70 24.54 -5.97
N ILE A 94 -33.38 24.60 -6.10
CA ILE A 94 -32.56 25.71 -5.60
C ILE A 94 -31.91 26.38 -6.80
N ARG A 95 -32.15 27.68 -6.98
CA ARG A 95 -31.50 28.45 -8.04
C ARG A 95 -30.05 28.70 -7.66
N VAL A 96 -29.14 28.31 -8.54
CA VAL A 96 -27.71 28.54 -8.41
C VAL A 96 -27.23 29.22 -9.68
N ASP A 97 -26.54 30.35 -9.54
CA ASP A 97 -25.90 31.04 -10.67
C ASP A 97 -24.61 30.31 -11.06
N ALA A 98 -24.79 29.24 -11.85
CA ALA A 98 -23.70 28.39 -12.30
C ALA A 98 -22.86 29.00 -13.42
N LYS A 99 -23.42 29.93 -14.21
CA LYS A 99 -22.78 30.41 -15.44
C LYS A 99 -21.89 31.61 -15.21
N ASP A 100 -22.35 32.57 -14.41
CA ASP A 100 -21.66 33.85 -14.28
C ASP A 100 -20.86 33.88 -12.98
N TYR A 101 -21.56 33.77 -11.83
CA TYR A 101 -20.91 33.85 -10.53
C TYR A 101 -20.02 32.64 -10.22
N LEU A 102 -20.55 31.40 -10.25
CA LEU A 102 -19.76 30.22 -9.88
C LEU A 102 -18.59 29.96 -10.84
N ALA A 103 -18.75 30.26 -12.13
CA ALA A 103 -17.65 30.12 -13.10
C ALA A 103 -16.50 31.08 -12.76
N GLY A 104 -16.80 32.32 -12.40
CA GLY A 104 -15.79 33.29 -11.94
C GLY A 104 -15.09 32.84 -10.66
N VAL A 105 -15.85 32.40 -9.66
CA VAL A 105 -15.31 31.88 -8.40
C VAL A 105 -14.44 30.64 -8.61
N GLU A 106 -14.80 29.76 -9.54
CA GLU A 106 -14.02 28.56 -9.86
C GLU A 106 -12.65 28.90 -10.45
N VAL A 107 -12.58 29.91 -11.33
CA VAL A 107 -11.32 30.39 -11.90
C VAL A 107 -10.41 30.92 -10.79
N GLN A 108 -10.94 31.77 -9.91
CA GLN A 108 -10.19 32.30 -8.76
C GLN A 108 -9.72 31.17 -7.84
N ALA A 109 -10.61 30.23 -7.48
CA ALA A 109 -10.26 29.12 -6.60
C ALA A 109 -9.17 28.20 -7.19
N ARG A 110 -9.13 28.03 -8.51
CA ARG A 110 -8.05 27.29 -9.19
C ARG A 110 -6.73 28.04 -9.14
N GLU A 111 -6.75 29.36 -9.31
CA GLU A 111 -5.55 30.20 -9.20
C GLU A 111 -5.02 30.19 -7.76
N ASP A 112 -5.89 30.40 -6.78
CA ASP A 112 -5.56 30.34 -5.35
C ASP A 112 -4.98 28.98 -4.98
N ARG A 113 -5.58 27.88 -5.45
CA ARG A 113 -5.05 26.53 -5.25
C ARG A 113 -3.64 26.40 -5.80
N LYS A 114 -3.36 26.88 -7.02
CA LYS A 114 -2.02 26.82 -7.61
C LYS A 114 -1.02 27.62 -6.78
N GLY A 115 -1.36 28.86 -6.44
CA GLY A 115 -0.49 29.73 -5.63
C GLY A 115 -0.19 29.15 -4.26
N HIS A 116 -1.18 28.56 -3.58
CA HIS A 116 -0.97 27.91 -2.28
C HIS A 116 -0.15 26.63 -2.39
N VAL A 117 -0.31 25.84 -3.45
CA VAL A 117 0.52 24.65 -3.68
C VAL A 117 1.98 25.05 -3.92
N GLU A 118 2.23 26.07 -4.74
CA GLU A 118 3.58 26.57 -5.00
C GLU A 118 4.22 27.16 -3.74
N ALA A 119 3.47 27.93 -2.95
CA ALA A 119 3.94 28.46 -1.68
C ALA A 119 4.28 27.34 -0.68
N PHE A 120 3.45 26.30 -0.61
CA PHE A 120 3.70 25.12 0.21
C PHE A 120 4.94 24.37 -0.26
N HIS A 121 5.11 24.14 -1.55
CA HIS A 121 6.30 23.48 -2.10
C HIS A 121 7.58 24.27 -1.85
N LYS A 122 7.53 25.60 -1.93
CA LYS A 122 8.67 26.46 -1.59
C LYS A 122 9.04 26.32 -0.11
N TRP A 123 8.05 26.37 0.77
CA TRP A 123 8.27 26.18 2.21
C TRP A 123 8.79 24.78 2.52
N ALA A 124 8.22 23.74 1.92
CA ALA A 124 8.68 22.36 2.10
C ALA A 124 10.11 22.17 1.58
N PHE A 125 10.48 22.82 0.48
CA PHE A 125 11.84 22.82 -0.05
C PHE A 125 12.84 23.43 0.94
N GLU A 126 12.48 24.50 1.64
CA GLU A 126 13.33 25.10 2.68
C GLU A 126 13.53 24.15 3.87
N MET A 127 12.56 23.27 4.17
CA MET A 127 12.61 22.35 5.31
C MET A 127 13.37 21.04 5.01
N ILE A 128 13.13 20.41 3.86
CA ILE A 128 13.65 19.06 3.52
C ILE A 128 14.38 19.00 2.18
N GLY A 129 14.66 20.14 1.54
CA GLY A 129 15.37 20.20 0.27
C GLY A 129 14.54 19.71 -0.91
N VAL A 130 15.18 19.03 -1.87
CA VAL A 130 14.57 18.66 -3.17
C VAL A 130 13.29 17.83 -3.01
N ASP A 131 13.24 16.97 -1.98
CA ASP A 131 12.07 16.12 -1.69
C ASP A 131 10.83 16.92 -1.30
N GLY A 132 11.01 18.12 -0.74
CA GLY A 132 9.92 19.05 -0.41
C GLY A 132 9.24 19.66 -1.63
N LEU A 133 9.94 19.71 -2.76
CA LEU A 133 9.37 20.15 -4.04
C LEU A 133 8.63 19.00 -4.75
N ALA A 134 8.99 17.75 -4.46
CA ALA A 134 8.40 16.54 -5.04
C ALA A 134 7.19 16.00 -4.27
N ILE A 135 6.92 16.52 -3.06
CA ILE A 135 5.81 16.06 -2.23
C ILE A 135 4.46 16.34 -2.90
N ASN A 136 3.53 15.39 -2.78
CA ASN A 136 2.14 15.56 -3.20
C ASN A 136 1.29 16.07 -2.04
N PRO A 137 0.83 17.34 -2.03
CA PRO A 137 0.05 17.90 -0.93
C PRO A 137 -1.33 17.27 -0.76
N ALA A 138 -1.84 16.53 -1.76
CA ALA A 138 -3.11 15.82 -1.65
C ALA A 138 -2.95 14.45 -0.94
N SER A 139 -1.72 13.95 -0.78
CA SER A 139 -1.47 12.67 -0.13
C SER A 139 -1.40 12.81 1.38
N SER A 140 -2.45 12.39 2.07
CA SER A 140 -2.51 12.39 3.53
C SER A 140 -1.37 11.59 4.17
N THR A 141 -0.90 10.53 3.51
CA THR A 141 0.18 9.69 4.07
C THR A 141 1.54 10.36 3.94
N GLN A 142 1.80 11.06 2.83
CA GLN A 142 3.03 11.85 2.67
C GLN A 142 3.04 13.04 3.63
N LEU A 143 1.92 13.76 3.76
CA LEU A 143 1.79 14.85 4.73
C LEU A 143 1.96 14.37 6.16
N CYS A 144 1.37 13.23 6.54
CA CYS A 144 1.55 12.67 7.87
C CYS A 144 3.01 12.31 8.16
N ALA A 145 3.70 11.69 7.20
CA ALA A 145 5.12 11.37 7.35
C ALA A 145 5.99 12.64 7.44
N PHE A 146 5.68 13.65 6.62
CA PHE A 146 6.41 14.91 6.61
C PHE A 146 6.21 15.74 7.88
N LEU A 147 4.96 15.89 8.34
CA LEU A 147 4.63 16.74 9.50
C LEU A 147 4.85 16.05 10.85
N PHE A 148 4.69 14.73 10.91
CA PHE A 148 4.70 13.96 12.17
C PHE A 148 5.72 12.81 12.18
N GLY A 149 6.63 12.76 11.21
CA GLY A 149 7.73 11.80 11.20
C GLY A 149 8.52 11.86 12.51
N GLY A 150 8.76 10.70 13.13
CA GLY A 150 9.45 10.60 14.43
C GLY A 150 8.62 10.98 15.68
N ALA A 151 7.39 11.46 15.52
CA ALA A 151 6.49 11.81 16.62
C ALA A 151 5.82 10.57 17.25
N ALA A 152 5.53 10.64 18.55
CA ALA A 152 4.81 9.60 19.28
C ALA A 152 3.30 9.84 19.22
N ASN A 153 2.53 8.81 18.89
CA ASN A 153 1.07 8.89 18.92
C ASN A 153 0.57 8.95 20.37
N LEU A 154 -0.27 9.94 20.71
CA LEU A 154 -0.77 10.13 22.07
C LEU A 154 -1.63 8.95 22.58
N LYS A 155 -2.30 8.22 21.69
CA LYS A 155 -3.20 7.12 22.05
C LYS A 155 -2.48 5.78 22.10
N THR A 156 -1.70 5.46 21.06
CA THR A 156 -1.04 4.15 20.94
C THR A 156 0.38 4.14 21.54
N LYS A 157 0.96 5.32 21.81
CA LYS A 157 2.35 5.53 22.26
C LYS A 157 3.43 4.98 21.32
N VAL A 158 3.05 4.47 20.15
CA VAL A 158 3.97 4.03 19.10
C VAL A 158 4.54 5.26 18.40
N ARG A 159 5.86 5.26 18.17
CA ARG A 159 6.53 6.31 17.40
C ARG A 159 6.40 6.05 15.91
N THR A 160 6.13 7.10 15.16
CA THR A 160 6.10 7.05 13.70
C THR A 160 7.53 7.01 13.16
N GLU A 161 7.72 6.36 12.02
CA GLU A 161 8.98 6.34 11.28
C GLU A 161 9.48 7.77 11.02
N THR A 162 10.79 8.00 11.18
CA THR A 162 11.40 9.31 10.89
C THR A 162 11.55 9.54 9.39
N THR A 163 11.86 8.48 8.65
CA THR A 163 12.07 8.52 7.20
C THR A 163 11.23 7.43 6.57
N ARG A 164 10.46 7.80 5.53
CA ARG A 164 9.62 6.87 4.78
C ARG A 164 9.74 7.13 3.29
N VAL A 165 10.00 6.07 2.53
CA VAL A 165 10.14 6.13 1.07
C VAL A 165 8.78 5.87 0.43
N PHE A 166 8.37 6.75 -0.50
CA PHE A 166 7.15 6.62 -1.26
C PHE A 166 7.46 6.30 -2.72
N LYS A 167 6.71 5.37 -3.31
CA LYS A 167 6.73 5.14 -4.75
C LYS A 167 5.74 6.11 -5.39
N VAL A 168 6.25 7.07 -6.15
CA VAL A 168 5.45 8.08 -6.83
C VAL A 168 5.67 7.95 -8.33
N ALA A 169 4.59 8.04 -9.11
CA ALA A 169 4.69 8.04 -10.56
C ALA A 169 5.43 9.29 -11.04
N ARG A 170 6.25 9.15 -12.09
CA ARG A 170 7.06 10.26 -12.60
C ARG A 170 6.23 11.47 -13.03
N ASP A 171 5.05 11.24 -13.58
CA ASP A 171 4.14 12.30 -14.08
C ASP A 171 3.54 13.16 -12.95
N GLU A 172 3.61 12.70 -11.70
CA GLU A 172 3.10 13.44 -10.54
C GLU A 172 4.16 14.36 -9.91
N ILE A 173 5.43 14.24 -10.32
CA ILE A 173 6.53 15.01 -9.78
C ILE A 173 6.70 16.30 -10.60
N PRO A 174 6.71 17.49 -9.97
CA PRO A 174 6.94 18.75 -10.69
C PRO A 174 8.27 18.74 -11.46
N ASP A 175 8.27 19.26 -12.69
CA ASP A 175 9.46 19.30 -13.56
C ASP A 175 10.68 19.96 -12.89
N LYS A 176 10.42 20.98 -12.07
CA LYS A 176 11.47 21.67 -11.30
C LYS A 176 12.15 20.73 -10.29
N ALA A 177 11.40 19.83 -9.65
CA ALA A 177 11.98 18.83 -8.76
C ALA A 177 12.79 17.79 -9.55
N MET A 178 12.28 17.36 -10.70
CA MET A 178 13.00 16.42 -11.58
C MET A 178 14.32 16.99 -12.11
N ALA A 179 14.38 18.29 -12.44
CA ALA A 179 15.62 18.96 -12.84
C ALA A 179 16.65 18.95 -11.69
N LEU A 180 16.21 19.32 -10.49
CA LEU A 180 17.08 19.34 -9.30
C LEU A 180 17.59 17.93 -8.92
N TYR A 181 16.77 16.89 -9.06
CA TYR A 181 17.25 15.51 -8.86
C TYR A 181 18.36 15.14 -9.86
N ARG A 182 18.21 15.50 -11.14
CA ARG A 182 19.25 15.26 -12.15
C ARG A 182 20.55 16.00 -11.83
N GLU A 183 20.45 17.24 -11.37
CA GLU A 183 21.62 18.04 -10.97
C GLU A 183 22.33 17.42 -9.76
N ARG A 184 21.57 16.96 -8.75
CA ARG A 184 22.11 16.26 -7.59
C ARG A 184 22.82 14.97 -7.98
N ASP A 185 22.20 14.15 -8.82
CA ASP A 185 22.74 12.86 -9.21
C ASP A 185 23.92 12.99 -10.22
N ALA A 186 24.02 14.13 -10.93
CA ALA A 186 25.13 14.45 -11.82
C ALA A 186 26.37 14.99 -11.10
N GLN A 187 26.25 15.42 -9.85
CA GLN A 187 27.41 15.75 -9.01
C GLN A 187 28.00 14.45 -8.46
N PRO A 188 29.22 14.02 -8.86
CA PRO A 188 29.83 12.84 -8.29
C PRO A 188 30.07 13.08 -6.79
N ASN A 189 29.44 12.26 -5.96
CA ASN A 189 29.50 12.40 -4.51
C ASN A 189 30.91 12.03 -4.01
N GLU A 190 31.71 13.02 -3.55
CA GLU A 190 33.01 12.76 -2.92
C GLU A 190 32.90 12.27 -1.46
N GLN A 191 31.71 12.23 -0.84
CA GLN A 191 31.55 11.72 0.53
C GLN A 191 30.17 11.07 0.76
N SER A 192 30.11 9.74 0.71
CA SER A 192 29.20 8.94 1.53
C SER A 192 29.75 7.52 1.72
N SER A 193 30.55 7.35 2.76
CA SER A 193 30.66 6.08 3.48
C SER A 193 29.38 5.85 4.29
N ASP A 194 28.90 4.61 4.26
CA ASP A 194 27.91 3.96 5.15
C ASP A 194 26.41 4.28 4.98
N ALA A 195 25.72 3.47 4.16
CA ALA A 195 24.76 2.43 4.62
C ALA A 195 23.90 1.84 3.46
N LEU A 196 24.46 0.82 2.78
CA LEU A 196 23.89 -0.42 2.22
C LEU A 196 22.38 -0.48 1.82
N ASP A 197 22.11 -0.67 0.52
CA ASP A 197 21.63 -1.95 -0.05
C ASP A 197 21.53 -1.86 -1.59
N SER A 198 22.63 -2.19 -2.26
CA SER A 198 22.61 -2.61 -3.67
C SER A 198 23.61 -3.75 -3.80
N ASP A 199 23.09 -4.97 -3.67
CA ASP A 199 23.73 -6.24 -3.98
C ASP A 199 24.18 -6.24 -5.45
N GLU A 200 25.32 -5.59 -5.75
CA GLU A 200 26.12 -5.91 -6.93
C GLU A 200 26.83 -7.25 -6.67
N ARG A 201 26.05 -8.33 -6.57
CA ARG A 201 26.60 -9.66 -6.80
C ARG A 201 26.98 -9.73 -8.26
N GLN A 202 28.28 -9.69 -8.54
CA GLN A 202 28.80 -10.16 -9.82
C GLN A 202 28.14 -11.52 -10.11
N PRO A 203 27.59 -11.76 -11.31
CA PRO A 203 26.89 -13.01 -11.60
C PRO A 203 27.87 -14.16 -11.42
N ASP A 204 27.67 -14.98 -10.38
CA ASP A 204 28.49 -16.14 -10.11
C ASP A 204 28.51 -17.06 -11.34
N GLU A 205 29.67 -17.63 -11.65
CA GLU A 205 29.87 -18.53 -12.79
C GLU A 205 28.82 -19.67 -12.84
N PHE A 206 28.36 -20.13 -11.67
CA PHE A 206 27.33 -21.16 -11.51
C PHE A 206 25.93 -20.74 -11.97
N ASP A 207 25.61 -19.46 -12.08
CA ASP A 207 24.31 -18.96 -12.54
C ASP A 207 24.14 -19.10 -14.06
N SER A 208 25.24 -18.98 -14.80
CA SER A 208 25.30 -19.16 -16.25
C SER A 208 25.22 -20.63 -16.69
N MET A 209 25.54 -21.59 -15.81
CA MET A 209 25.58 -23.02 -16.16
C MET A 209 24.19 -23.66 -16.28
N LYS A 210 24.06 -24.61 -17.22
CA LYS A 210 22.83 -25.39 -17.40
C LYS A 210 22.73 -26.49 -16.33
N ALA A 211 21.51 -26.87 -15.96
CA ALA A 211 21.27 -27.87 -14.91
C ALA A 211 21.96 -29.24 -15.15
N ALA A 212 22.21 -29.61 -16.42
CA ALA A 212 22.96 -30.82 -16.76
C ALA A 212 24.44 -30.73 -16.36
N GLN A 213 25.07 -29.55 -16.53
CA GLN A 213 26.46 -29.31 -16.17
C GLN A 213 26.64 -29.26 -14.66
N LEU A 214 25.71 -28.61 -13.94
CA LEU A 214 25.70 -28.58 -12.48
C LEU A 214 25.56 -29.99 -11.87
N LYS A 215 24.75 -30.86 -12.49
CA LYS A 215 24.62 -32.27 -12.08
C LYS A 215 25.88 -33.09 -12.34
N ALA A 216 26.59 -32.84 -13.44
CA ALA A 216 27.86 -33.49 -13.75
C ALA A 216 28.93 -33.08 -12.73
N LEU A 217 29.04 -31.78 -12.43
CA LEU A 217 29.95 -31.26 -11.39
C LEU A 217 29.62 -31.84 -10.01
N CYS A 218 28.35 -31.88 -9.61
CA CYS A 218 27.97 -32.54 -8.35
C CYS A 218 28.39 -34.02 -8.32
N LYS A 219 28.31 -34.73 -9.45
CA LYS A 219 28.71 -36.14 -9.53
C LYS A 219 30.22 -36.33 -9.43
N GLU A 220 31.01 -35.43 -10.03
CA GLU A 220 32.47 -35.45 -9.95
C GLU A 220 32.98 -35.18 -8.54
N TYR A 221 32.38 -34.22 -7.83
CA TYR A 221 32.71 -33.92 -6.43
C TYR A 221 31.98 -34.84 -5.42
N GLY A 222 31.34 -35.92 -5.87
CA GLY A 222 30.70 -36.90 -5.00
C GLY A 222 29.44 -36.43 -4.25
N LEU A 223 28.86 -35.28 -4.63
CA LEU A 223 27.66 -34.72 -4.03
C LEU A 223 26.37 -35.29 -4.63
N LYS A 224 25.29 -35.24 -3.84
CA LYS A 224 23.98 -35.72 -4.24
C LYS A 224 23.46 -34.95 -5.47
N VAL A 225 23.09 -35.68 -6.53
CA VAL A 225 22.71 -35.12 -7.86
C VAL A 225 21.20 -34.82 -7.97
N SER A 226 20.43 -35.06 -6.91
CA SER A 226 18.98 -34.84 -6.87
C SER A 226 18.66 -33.41 -6.40
N GLY A 227 17.70 -32.76 -7.06
CA GLY A 227 17.21 -31.42 -6.72
C GLY A 227 16.90 -30.50 -7.90
N LYS A 228 16.30 -29.34 -7.61
CA LYS A 228 16.10 -28.22 -8.57
C LYS A 228 17.44 -27.49 -8.82
N LYS A 229 17.54 -26.69 -9.90
CA LYS A 229 18.79 -26.00 -10.29
C LYS A 229 19.41 -25.19 -9.12
N ALA A 230 18.59 -24.45 -8.39
CA ALA A 230 19.02 -23.64 -7.25
C ALA A 230 19.65 -24.48 -6.11
N GLU A 231 19.06 -25.63 -5.80
CA GLU A 231 19.55 -26.53 -4.74
C GLU A 231 20.91 -27.17 -5.11
N LEU A 232 21.17 -27.40 -6.40
CA LEU A 232 22.46 -27.89 -6.87
C LEU A 232 23.53 -26.80 -6.82
N GLN A 233 23.17 -25.55 -7.17
CA GLN A 233 24.08 -24.40 -7.08
C GLN A 233 24.48 -24.12 -5.63
N GLU A 234 23.52 -24.11 -4.71
CA GLU A 234 23.77 -23.89 -3.28
C GLU A 234 24.64 -25.00 -2.68
N ARG A 235 24.42 -26.25 -3.10
CA ARG A 235 25.23 -27.39 -2.67
C ARG A 235 26.67 -27.33 -3.18
N LEU A 236 26.88 -26.86 -4.42
CA LEU A 236 28.22 -26.62 -4.97
C LEU A 236 28.89 -25.43 -4.26
N ARG A 237 28.18 -24.31 -4.10
CA ARG A 237 28.67 -23.13 -3.35
C ARG A 237 29.11 -23.53 -1.94
N GLY A 238 28.30 -24.32 -1.23
CA GLY A 238 28.63 -24.83 0.10
C GLY A 238 29.86 -25.73 0.12
N HIS A 239 30.04 -26.62 -0.87
CA HIS A 239 31.23 -27.47 -0.97
C HIS A 239 32.50 -26.65 -1.24
N PHE A 240 32.46 -25.66 -2.13
CA PHE A 240 33.62 -24.80 -2.42
C PHE A 240 33.96 -23.86 -1.25
N LEU A 241 32.96 -23.38 -0.51
CA LEU A 241 33.19 -22.61 0.72
C LEU A 241 33.83 -23.48 1.83
N ALA A 242 33.43 -24.75 1.95
CA ALA A 242 34.02 -25.69 2.90
C ALA A 242 35.47 -26.04 2.54
N VAL A 243 35.76 -26.28 1.25
CA VAL A 243 37.12 -26.58 0.77
C VAL A 243 38.05 -25.35 0.85
N GLY A 244 37.48 -24.14 0.73
CA GLY A 244 38.20 -22.87 0.87
C GLY A 244 38.63 -22.52 2.31
N GLN A 245 38.09 -23.21 3.32
CA GLN A 245 38.51 -23.04 4.73
C GLN A 245 39.66 -23.95 5.15
N ASP A 246 39.98 -24.99 4.38
CA ASP A 246 41.12 -25.91 4.62
C ASP A 246 42.39 -25.54 3.82
N SER A 247 42.39 -24.41 3.09
CA SER A 247 43.52 -24.00 2.23
C SER A 247 44.23 -22.70 2.66
N ASN A 248 43.97 -22.21 3.87
CA ASN A 248 44.62 -21.01 4.42
C ASN A 248 45.43 -21.26 5.70
N GLU A 249 46.20 -22.35 5.72
CA GLU A 249 47.41 -22.49 6.53
C GLU A 249 48.52 -23.10 5.65
N MET A 250 49.18 -22.28 4.83
CA MET A 250 50.61 -22.52 4.57
C MET A 250 51.37 -21.68 5.59
N GLN A 251 51.74 -22.33 6.68
CA GLN A 251 52.59 -21.81 7.73
C GLN A 251 53.94 -21.42 7.13
N GLN A 252 54.46 -20.29 7.57
CA GLN A 252 55.77 -19.75 7.19
C GLN A 252 56.93 -20.58 7.76
N ASP A 253 56.62 -21.66 8.48
CA ASP A 253 57.53 -22.45 9.31
C ASP A 253 58.06 -23.73 8.63
N ASP A 254 57.45 -24.22 7.55
CA ASP A 254 57.86 -25.49 6.89
C ASP A 254 59.20 -25.40 6.14
N PHE A 255 59.63 -24.20 5.72
CA PHE A 255 60.87 -24.03 4.98
C PHE A 255 62.12 -23.95 5.90
N GLU A 256 61.94 -23.71 7.20
CA GLU A 256 63.07 -23.63 8.15
C GLU A 256 63.63 -25.01 8.51
N GLU A 257 62.82 -26.07 8.41
CA GLU A 257 63.23 -27.45 8.74
C GLU A 257 63.64 -28.29 7.51
N LEU A 258 63.30 -27.85 6.29
CA LEU A 258 63.61 -28.58 5.05
C LEU A 258 65.12 -28.56 4.72
N PRO A 259 65.78 -29.67 4.37
CA PRO A 259 67.20 -29.66 4.00
C PRO A 259 67.47 -28.79 2.76
N THR A 260 68.66 -28.17 2.69
CA THR A 260 69.00 -27.18 1.64
C THR A 260 68.91 -27.72 0.22
N ASP A 261 69.06 -29.03 0.04
CA ASP A 261 68.99 -29.66 -1.28
C ASP A 261 67.55 -29.76 -1.79
N GLU A 262 66.57 -29.94 -0.90
CA GLU A 262 65.15 -29.94 -1.24
C GLU A 262 64.65 -28.51 -1.53
N LEU A 263 65.13 -27.52 -0.76
CA LEU A 263 64.86 -26.10 -1.03
C LEU A 263 65.32 -25.69 -2.43
N LYS A 264 66.52 -26.11 -2.84
CA LYS A 264 67.04 -25.83 -4.19
C LYS A 264 66.21 -26.50 -5.28
N GLN A 265 65.73 -27.72 -5.08
CA GLN A 265 64.87 -28.40 -6.05
C GLN A 265 63.50 -27.70 -6.19
N ILE A 266 62.95 -27.18 -5.09
CA ILE A 266 61.72 -26.38 -5.11
C ILE A 266 61.94 -25.07 -5.87
N CYS A 267 63.08 -24.38 -5.66
CA CYS A 267 63.44 -23.17 -6.41
C CYS A 267 63.54 -23.46 -7.92
N VAL A 268 64.21 -24.53 -8.33
CA VAL A 268 64.32 -24.93 -9.75
C VAL A 268 62.94 -25.23 -10.35
N THR A 269 62.08 -25.93 -9.60
CA THR A 269 60.72 -26.28 -10.07
C THR A 269 59.84 -25.05 -10.25
N ARG A 270 60.09 -23.99 -9.47
CA ARG A 270 59.40 -22.70 -9.56
C ARG A 270 60.10 -21.67 -10.47
N GLY A 271 61.18 -22.07 -11.15
CA GLY A 271 61.92 -21.21 -12.08
C GLY A 271 62.79 -20.14 -11.42
N LEU A 272 63.11 -20.30 -10.12
CA LEU A 272 64.00 -19.42 -9.35
C LEU A 272 65.44 -19.95 -9.37
N SER A 273 66.41 -19.04 -9.25
CA SER A 273 67.84 -19.43 -9.23
C SER A 273 68.18 -20.20 -7.94
N PRO A 274 68.78 -21.40 -8.02
CA PRO A 274 69.10 -22.23 -6.85
C PRO A 274 70.41 -21.82 -6.14
N ASP A 275 71.10 -20.80 -6.63
CA ASP A 275 72.41 -20.39 -6.12
C ASP A 275 72.26 -19.29 -5.07
N GLY A 276 72.22 -19.71 -3.81
CA GLY A 276 72.14 -18.84 -2.64
C GLY A 276 72.48 -19.58 -1.35
N THR A 277 72.80 -18.82 -0.29
CA THR A 277 72.87 -19.35 1.09
C THR A 277 71.46 -19.70 1.57
N ARG A 278 71.31 -20.60 2.56
CA ARG A 278 69.99 -21.07 3.05
C ARG A 278 68.99 -19.95 3.40
N LYS A 279 69.49 -18.79 3.83
CA LYS A 279 68.67 -17.61 4.18
C LYS A 279 68.19 -16.81 2.96
N ALA A 280 68.82 -17.02 1.79
CA ALA A 280 68.52 -16.37 0.53
C ALA A 280 67.64 -17.22 -0.41
N LEU A 281 67.55 -18.54 -0.15
CA LEU A 281 66.59 -19.47 -0.75
C LEU A 281 65.28 -19.44 0.04
#